data_AF-A0A7X8QTI7-F1
#
_entry.id   AF-A0A7X8QTI7-F1
#
_cell.length_a   1.000
_cell.length_b   1.000
_cell.length_c   1.000
_cell.angle_alpha   90.00
_cell.angle_beta   90.00
_cell.angle_gamma   90.00
#
_symmetry.space_group_name_H-M   'P 1'
#
loop_
_entity.id
_entity.type
_entity.pdbx_description
1 polymer ?
#
loop_
_entity_poly.entity_id
_entity_poly.type
_entity_poly.pdbx_seq_one_letter_code
_entity_poly.pdbx_strand_id
1 'polypeptide(L)'
;MPLLLVPVVLNSLTIAEGAELSLNGCDLTVTNTLIAAGELVAKATETVTLNGNAVFGNNSMRAARSTLLVDGHEAQMIDLGGSSFARVKVTRSGGEVTINGGAQIEELIITAIDETPFTCRFAAGKEIKVGRFIATGDRSVANLSLCSVTPGAAWGLKATGYARVIGAMVSDSNAGSGMTVPAFDSLDKEGNSNWDFTAKSGIWSGGGVAGKFDDANNWASGSVPDSETHVLLDNVATVNITAAANIASLTVGGNGTAVALNASAPLTVAGTMMLLDQSTTSLSKPVVVNNSVLLGAGATLTHAANDADEANKLFLTVAEEMVIEDGALIDVRLKGNAAGKGYSPPVTGHAPSHGGHGRNMNPGEGQFCYGSIASPTNISSGSAYDRGCGAVRLNVGGTLRHDGVIMADGLGGSGGNIPNYYSGTGGSVWITAADLVGGGSITANAGNYLVNYPGGAGRIALVLTKADSFDNFSGMVAARGGKDVSSLTDKVPASGAGTIYRRTASERFNRGTVLIDNAGGLNATINCTDIPPATFCDPNEFQRFTFAVANGGTLRLRGDCTVGDVQIMDSNSRLNLNSYTLTIRSREHPFPTGTVINYGKIIWDPLPSTTVLILK
;
A
#
# COMPACT_ATOMS: atom_id res chain seq x y z
N MET A 1 19.85 12.96 -28.91
CA MET A 1 18.49 12.45 -28.64
C MET A 1 17.50 13.58 -28.85
N PRO A 2 16.72 13.57 -29.93
CA PRO A 2 15.51 14.38 -30.09
C PRO A 2 14.60 14.25 -28.86
N LEU A 3 14.05 15.36 -28.38
CA LEU A 3 13.10 15.39 -27.28
C LEU A 3 11.93 16.30 -27.60
N LEU A 4 10.73 15.94 -27.12
CA LEU A 4 9.57 16.83 -27.16
C LEU A 4 9.69 17.88 -26.06
N LEU A 5 9.32 19.12 -26.39
CA LEU A 5 9.28 20.24 -25.45
C LEU A 5 7.85 20.62 -25.05
N VAL A 6 6.87 20.18 -25.84
CA VAL A 6 5.44 20.37 -25.66
C VAL A 6 4.72 19.13 -26.22
N PRO A 7 3.45 18.90 -25.88
CA PRO A 7 2.64 17.88 -26.54
C PRO A 7 2.58 18.10 -28.06
N VAL A 8 2.67 17.03 -28.85
CA VAL A 8 2.71 17.12 -30.32
C VAL A 8 1.69 16.19 -30.97
N VAL A 9 1.05 16.67 -32.03
CA VAL A 9 0.25 15.87 -32.95
C VAL A 9 1.00 15.73 -34.27
N LEU A 10 1.28 14.50 -34.68
CA LEU A 10 1.99 14.18 -35.92
C LEU A 10 1.09 13.39 -36.85
N ASN A 11 1.18 13.64 -38.16
CA ASN A 11 0.52 12.78 -39.13
C ASN A 11 1.16 11.37 -39.15
N SER A 12 2.48 11.32 -39.17
CA SER A 12 3.25 10.08 -39.16
C SER A 12 4.54 10.26 -38.38
N LEU A 13 5.00 9.19 -37.74
CA LEU A 13 6.29 9.14 -37.03
C LEU A 13 7.05 7.89 -37.46
N THR A 14 8.33 8.06 -37.80
CA THR A 14 9.25 6.94 -38.02
C THR A 14 10.50 7.14 -37.17
N ILE A 15 10.79 6.17 -36.30
CA ILE A 15 12.02 6.09 -35.52
C ILE A 15 12.83 4.95 -36.12
N ALA A 16 13.86 5.29 -36.87
CA ALA A 16 14.74 4.31 -37.51
C ALA A 16 15.54 3.51 -36.47
N GLU A 17 16.04 2.34 -36.87
CA GLU A 17 16.92 1.52 -36.03
C GLU A 17 18.12 2.34 -35.52
N GLY A 18 18.40 2.23 -34.22
CA GLY A 18 19.45 3.01 -33.54
C GLY A 18 19.12 4.48 -33.26
N ALA A 19 17.96 4.98 -33.70
CA ALA A 19 17.47 6.30 -33.32
C ALA A 19 16.60 6.24 -32.05
N GLU A 20 16.45 7.38 -31.39
CA GLU A 20 15.63 7.53 -30.19
C GLU A 20 14.80 8.82 -30.26
N LEU A 21 13.57 8.79 -29.71
CA LEU A 21 12.77 9.99 -29.42
C LEU A 21 12.34 9.97 -27.96
N SER A 22 12.71 11.00 -27.20
CA SER A 22 12.21 11.15 -25.82
C SER A 22 10.94 12.00 -25.77
N LEU A 23 9.90 11.48 -25.12
CA LEU A 23 8.67 12.21 -24.85
C LEU A 23 8.86 13.32 -23.82
N ASN A 24 9.83 13.16 -22.90
CA ASN A 24 10.24 14.20 -21.95
C ASN A 24 9.07 14.85 -21.19
N GLY A 25 8.12 14.04 -20.71
CA GLY A 25 6.94 14.50 -19.98
C GLY A 25 5.79 15.02 -20.85
N CYS A 26 5.90 14.96 -22.18
CA CYS A 26 4.90 15.45 -23.12
C CYS A 26 4.15 14.32 -23.82
N ASP A 27 2.84 14.50 -24.02
CA ASP A 27 2.01 13.57 -24.79
C ASP A 27 2.29 13.64 -26.29
N LEU A 28 2.08 12.53 -26.98
CA LEU A 28 2.28 12.39 -28.42
C LEU A 28 1.03 11.77 -29.05
N THR A 29 0.47 12.42 -30.07
CA THR A 29 -0.58 11.83 -30.90
C THR A 29 -0.04 11.57 -32.31
N VAL A 30 -0.24 10.36 -32.84
CA VAL A 30 0.06 10.02 -34.23
C VAL A 30 -1.22 9.65 -34.97
N THR A 31 -1.59 10.46 -35.95
CA THR A 31 -2.93 10.37 -36.58
C THR A 31 -3.03 9.31 -37.67
N ASN A 32 -1.92 8.89 -38.29
CA ASN A 32 -1.94 7.89 -39.38
C ASN A 32 -1.00 6.70 -39.16
N THR A 33 0.32 6.90 -39.05
CA THR A 33 1.24 5.75 -38.92
C THR A 33 2.43 6.05 -38.02
N LEU A 34 2.64 5.17 -37.03
CA LEU A 34 3.86 5.12 -36.22
C LEU A 34 4.68 3.87 -36.59
N ILE A 35 5.95 4.05 -36.92
CA ILE A 35 6.91 2.95 -37.11
C ILE A 35 8.10 3.18 -36.20
N ALA A 36 8.29 2.34 -35.19
CA ALA A 36 9.39 2.44 -34.24
C ALA A 36 10.30 1.21 -34.34
N ALA A 37 11.31 1.28 -35.21
CA ALA A 37 12.42 0.33 -35.23
C ALA A 37 13.51 0.70 -34.20
N GLY A 38 13.66 2.00 -33.90
CA GLY A 38 14.40 2.52 -32.76
C GLY A 38 13.52 2.76 -31.53
N GLU A 39 14.01 3.51 -30.55
CA GLU A 39 13.38 3.60 -29.22
C GLU A 39 12.51 4.86 -29.03
N LEU A 40 11.27 4.67 -28.59
CA LEU A 40 10.42 5.72 -28.04
C LEU A 40 10.54 5.71 -26.51
N VAL A 41 10.93 6.84 -25.92
CA VAL A 41 11.32 6.91 -24.50
C VAL A 41 10.38 7.82 -23.71
N ALA A 42 9.51 7.21 -22.90
CA ALA A 42 8.73 7.90 -21.87
C ALA A 42 9.57 8.12 -20.59
N LYS A 43 9.23 9.14 -19.80
CA LYS A 43 9.90 9.49 -18.54
C LYS A 43 9.01 9.33 -17.32
N ALA A 44 7.70 9.45 -17.49
CA ALA A 44 6.72 9.42 -16.42
C ALA A 44 5.41 8.78 -16.94
N THR A 45 4.33 9.56 -16.96
CA THR A 45 2.96 9.12 -17.27
C THR A 45 2.46 9.65 -18.61
N GLU A 46 3.37 9.90 -19.55
CA GLU A 46 3.02 10.41 -20.88
C GLU A 46 2.06 9.46 -21.61
N THR A 47 1.21 10.02 -22.47
CA THR A 47 0.31 9.27 -23.34
C THR A 47 0.78 9.32 -24.79
N VAL A 48 0.90 8.15 -25.40
CA VAL A 48 1.10 7.99 -26.84
C VAL A 48 -0.22 7.55 -27.46
N THR A 49 -0.93 8.48 -28.09
CA THR A 49 -2.22 8.24 -28.76
C THR A 49 -2.00 7.85 -30.21
N LEU A 50 -2.58 6.71 -30.61
CA LEU A 50 -2.54 6.18 -31.95
C LEU A 50 -3.94 6.25 -32.57
N ASN A 51 -4.16 7.15 -33.53
CA ASN A 51 -5.41 7.14 -34.32
C ASN A 51 -5.32 6.28 -35.59
N GLY A 52 -4.11 5.91 -36.00
CA GLY A 52 -3.86 4.98 -37.12
C GLY A 52 -2.95 3.81 -36.74
N ASN A 53 -2.34 3.14 -37.72
CA ASN A 53 -1.58 1.91 -37.48
C ASN A 53 -0.25 2.18 -36.76
N ALA A 54 0.24 1.18 -36.03
CA ALA A 54 1.55 1.26 -35.39
C ALA A 54 2.33 -0.06 -35.52
N VAL A 55 3.65 0.06 -35.70
CA VAL A 55 4.58 -1.06 -35.70
C VAL A 55 5.74 -0.74 -34.79
N PHE A 56 5.87 -1.49 -33.71
CA PHE A 56 6.99 -1.47 -32.78
C PHE A 56 7.94 -2.62 -33.12
N GLY A 57 9.24 -2.38 -33.07
CA GLY A 57 10.26 -3.43 -33.07
C GLY A 57 10.47 -4.01 -31.68
N ASN A 58 11.40 -4.96 -31.55
CA ASN A 58 11.85 -5.45 -30.24
C ASN A 58 12.52 -4.32 -29.44
N ASN A 59 12.17 -4.15 -28.17
CA ASN A 59 12.73 -3.13 -27.28
C ASN A 59 12.64 -1.69 -27.82
N SER A 60 11.62 -1.40 -28.64
CA SER A 60 11.40 -0.08 -29.24
C SER A 60 10.62 0.88 -28.33
N MET A 61 10.28 0.43 -27.12
CA MET A 61 9.60 1.25 -26.12
C MET A 61 10.32 1.18 -24.77
N ARG A 62 10.63 2.36 -24.21
CA ARG A 62 10.95 2.53 -22.79
C ARG A 62 9.75 3.12 -22.09
N ALA A 63 8.94 2.26 -21.49
CA ALA A 63 7.58 2.61 -21.14
C ALA A 63 7.44 3.51 -19.90
N ALA A 64 8.38 3.53 -18.94
CA ALA A 64 8.16 4.20 -17.65
C ALA A 64 6.77 3.81 -17.07
N ARG A 65 5.87 4.78 -16.79
CA ARG A 65 4.46 4.55 -16.45
C ARG A 65 3.51 5.10 -17.52
N SER A 66 3.97 5.16 -18.77
CA SER A 66 3.24 5.73 -19.90
C SER A 66 2.04 4.88 -20.32
N THR A 67 1.12 5.51 -21.06
CA THR A 67 -0.03 4.85 -21.68
C THR A 67 0.10 4.88 -23.20
N LEU A 68 0.08 3.71 -23.84
CA LEU A 68 -0.20 3.59 -25.27
C LEU A 68 -1.72 3.51 -25.46
N LEU A 69 -2.31 4.57 -26.01
CA LEU A 69 -3.74 4.68 -26.23
C LEU A 69 -4.07 4.41 -27.70
N VAL A 70 -4.81 3.34 -27.98
CA VAL A 70 -5.29 2.99 -29.33
C VAL A 70 -6.70 3.56 -29.50
N ASP A 71 -6.80 4.66 -30.24
CA ASP A 71 -7.97 5.55 -30.32
C ASP A 71 -8.30 5.95 -31.77
N GLY A 72 -8.07 5.05 -32.72
CA GLY A 72 -8.55 5.23 -34.08
C GLY A 72 -10.05 4.99 -34.19
N HIS A 73 -10.67 5.46 -35.27
CA HIS A 73 -12.07 5.17 -35.58
C HIS A 73 -12.22 4.10 -36.68
N GLU A 74 -11.21 3.96 -37.54
CA GLU A 74 -11.12 2.92 -38.57
C GLU A 74 -10.48 1.64 -38.03
N ALA A 75 -10.43 0.58 -38.84
CA ALA A 75 -9.70 -0.63 -38.48
C ALA A 75 -8.21 -0.31 -38.26
N GLN A 76 -7.66 -0.70 -37.10
CA GLN A 76 -6.24 -0.47 -36.76
C GLN A 76 -5.47 -1.79 -36.64
N MET A 77 -4.23 -1.78 -37.13
CA MET A 77 -3.24 -2.83 -36.86
C MET A 77 -2.11 -2.25 -36.00
N ILE A 78 -1.92 -2.84 -34.83
CA ILE A 78 -0.90 -2.48 -33.85
C ILE A 78 0.02 -3.69 -33.65
N ASP A 79 1.23 -3.67 -34.20
CA ASP A 79 2.25 -4.67 -33.91
C ASP A 79 3.12 -4.21 -32.74
N LEU A 80 3.08 -4.95 -31.64
CA LEU A 80 3.83 -4.63 -30.42
C LEU A 80 5.27 -5.15 -30.45
N GLY A 81 5.61 -6.00 -31.43
CA GLY A 81 6.98 -6.38 -31.75
C GLY A 81 7.81 -6.98 -30.62
N GLY A 82 7.21 -7.58 -29.59
CA GLY A 82 7.93 -8.13 -28.44
C GLY A 82 8.36 -7.11 -27.40
N SER A 83 8.00 -5.83 -27.56
CA SER A 83 8.36 -4.76 -26.63
C SER A 83 7.65 -4.84 -25.28
N SER A 84 8.17 -4.07 -24.32
CA SER A 84 7.57 -3.92 -22.98
C SER A 84 6.80 -2.62 -22.87
N PHE A 85 5.58 -2.69 -22.35
CA PHE A 85 4.68 -1.55 -22.16
C PHE A 85 4.18 -1.49 -20.72
N ALA A 86 3.99 -0.28 -20.20
CA ALA A 86 3.37 -0.09 -18.89
C ALA A 86 1.86 -0.28 -19.03
N ARG A 87 1.18 0.61 -19.76
CA ARG A 87 -0.24 0.47 -20.07
C ARG A 87 -0.50 0.47 -21.57
N VAL A 88 -1.31 -0.48 -22.04
CA VAL A 88 -1.93 -0.44 -23.37
C VAL A 88 -3.43 -0.37 -23.18
N LYS A 89 -4.06 0.68 -23.72
CA LYS A 89 -5.51 0.88 -23.63
C LYS A 89 -6.12 0.91 -25.03
N VAL A 90 -7.11 0.08 -25.25
CA VAL A 90 -7.93 0.03 -26.47
C VAL A 90 -9.36 0.34 -26.06
N THR A 91 -9.95 1.40 -26.61
CA THR A 91 -11.33 1.79 -26.30
C THR A 91 -12.05 2.12 -27.62
N ARG A 92 -13.13 1.40 -27.93
CA ARG A 92 -13.77 1.46 -29.26
C ARG A 92 -15.29 1.33 -29.21
N SER A 93 -16.00 2.18 -29.94
CA SER A 93 -17.44 2.05 -30.25
C SER A 93 -17.60 1.24 -31.54
N GLY A 94 -17.33 -0.06 -31.44
CA GLY A 94 -17.33 -0.98 -32.57
C GLY A 94 -16.07 -0.98 -33.45
N GLY A 95 -16.12 -1.75 -34.53
CA GLY A 95 -15.01 -1.89 -35.49
C GLY A 95 -14.02 -2.99 -35.12
N GLU A 96 -12.79 -2.90 -35.63
CA GLU A 96 -11.75 -3.91 -35.41
C GLU A 96 -10.38 -3.30 -35.06
N VAL A 97 -9.71 -3.89 -34.08
CA VAL A 97 -8.29 -3.66 -33.79
C VAL A 97 -7.57 -5.00 -33.84
N THR A 98 -6.49 -5.11 -34.60
CA THR A 98 -5.61 -6.28 -34.60
C THR A 98 -4.33 -5.95 -33.83
N ILE A 99 -4.08 -6.70 -32.76
CA ILE A 99 -2.83 -6.69 -32.00
C ILE A 99 -1.94 -7.82 -32.53
N ASN A 100 -0.85 -7.43 -33.18
CA ASN A 100 0.18 -8.32 -33.70
C ASN A 100 1.40 -8.35 -32.78
N GLY A 101 2.23 -9.37 -32.98
CA GLY A 101 3.44 -9.59 -32.17
C GLY A 101 3.12 -10.12 -30.77
N GLY A 102 4.17 -10.56 -30.07
CA GLY A 102 4.08 -10.78 -28.62
C GLY A 102 4.37 -9.48 -27.87
N ALA A 103 4.12 -9.44 -26.57
CA ALA A 103 4.49 -8.29 -25.73
C ALA A 103 4.59 -8.67 -24.25
N GLN A 104 5.28 -7.83 -23.48
CA GLN A 104 5.17 -7.78 -22.02
C GLN A 104 4.42 -6.49 -21.65
N ILE A 105 3.30 -6.60 -20.95
CA ILE A 105 2.45 -5.44 -20.63
C ILE A 105 2.14 -5.45 -19.13
N GLU A 106 2.35 -4.36 -18.40
CA GLU A 106 1.93 -4.33 -17.00
C GLU A 106 0.39 -4.32 -16.89
N GLU A 107 -0.29 -3.52 -17.72
CA GLU A 107 -1.74 -3.41 -17.78
C GLU A 107 -2.26 -3.31 -19.23
N LEU A 108 -3.06 -4.30 -19.66
CA LEU A 108 -3.78 -4.28 -20.93
C LEU A 108 -5.28 -4.11 -20.65
N ILE A 109 -5.84 -2.99 -21.12
CA ILE A 109 -7.27 -2.65 -20.99
C ILE A 109 -7.89 -2.62 -22.38
N ILE A 110 -8.94 -3.41 -22.57
CA ILE A 110 -9.72 -3.47 -23.81
C ILE A 110 -11.18 -3.21 -23.45
N THR A 111 -11.75 -2.16 -24.01
CA THR A 111 -13.12 -1.74 -23.71
C THR A 111 -13.90 -1.54 -25.00
N ALA A 112 -14.97 -2.33 -25.17
CA ALA A 112 -16.03 -1.98 -26.09
C ALA A 112 -16.93 -0.95 -25.38
N ILE A 113 -17.00 0.26 -25.91
CA ILE A 113 -17.96 1.27 -25.45
C ILE A 113 -19.26 1.05 -26.23
N ASP A 114 -20.40 1.28 -25.58
CA ASP A 114 -21.76 1.03 -26.07
C ASP A 114 -22.06 -0.44 -26.45
N GLU A 115 -23.20 -0.71 -27.09
CA GLU A 115 -23.67 -2.05 -27.46
C GLU A 115 -23.18 -2.50 -28.86
N THR A 116 -22.41 -1.66 -29.57
CA THR A 116 -21.94 -1.95 -30.93
C THR A 116 -20.84 -3.03 -30.91
N PRO A 117 -20.87 -4.05 -31.79
CA PRO A 117 -19.84 -5.08 -31.82
C PRO A 117 -18.44 -4.53 -32.11
N PHE A 118 -17.51 -4.77 -31.21
CA PHE A 118 -16.08 -4.44 -31.34
C PHE A 118 -15.25 -5.72 -31.31
N THR A 119 -14.36 -5.90 -32.28
CA THR A 119 -13.44 -7.05 -32.35
C THR A 119 -12.01 -6.63 -32.07
N CYS A 120 -11.38 -7.26 -31.08
CA CYS A 120 -9.94 -7.21 -30.86
C CYS A 120 -9.32 -8.56 -31.25
N ARG A 121 -8.54 -8.57 -32.33
CA ARG A 121 -7.83 -9.76 -32.81
C ARG A 121 -6.42 -9.85 -32.28
N PHE A 122 -5.94 -11.06 -32.06
CA PHE A 122 -4.57 -11.34 -31.64
C PHE A 122 -3.86 -12.27 -32.63
N ALA A 123 -2.56 -12.03 -32.84
CA ALA A 123 -1.75 -12.89 -33.72
C ALA A 123 -1.67 -14.33 -33.20
N ALA A 124 -1.98 -15.29 -34.08
CA ALA A 124 -1.88 -16.72 -33.76
C ALA A 124 -0.45 -17.11 -33.36
N GLY A 125 -0.33 -17.92 -32.31
CA GLY A 125 0.96 -18.40 -31.78
C GLY A 125 1.84 -17.33 -31.13
N LYS A 126 1.36 -16.08 -30.99
CA LYS A 126 2.07 -15.03 -30.24
C LYS A 126 1.50 -14.92 -28.83
N GLU A 127 2.38 -14.74 -27.85
CA GLU A 127 2.00 -14.61 -26.43
C GLU A 127 2.02 -13.12 -26.00
N ILE A 128 0.92 -12.68 -25.41
CA ILE A 128 0.87 -11.45 -24.62
C ILE A 128 1.00 -11.83 -23.14
N LYS A 129 2.14 -11.52 -22.53
CA LYS A 129 2.30 -11.64 -21.08
C LYS A 129 1.87 -10.35 -20.43
N VAL A 130 0.95 -10.45 -19.48
CA VAL A 130 0.28 -9.30 -18.90
C VAL A 130 0.14 -9.40 -17.39
N GLY A 131 0.47 -8.32 -16.68
CA GLY A 131 0.25 -8.21 -15.24
C GLY A 131 -1.24 -8.13 -14.90
N ARG A 132 -1.96 -7.20 -15.56
CA ARG A 132 -3.40 -6.96 -15.44
C ARG A 132 -4.08 -7.01 -16.81
N PHE A 133 -4.94 -7.99 -17.03
CA PHE A 133 -5.77 -8.11 -18.22
C PHE A 133 -7.21 -7.73 -17.91
N ILE A 134 -7.68 -6.62 -18.47
CA ILE A 134 -9.05 -6.15 -18.28
C ILE A 134 -9.71 -6.06 -19.64
N ALA A 135 -10.72 -6.87 -19.87
CA ALA A 135 -11.56 -6.82 -21.06
C ALA A 135 -13.01 -6.59 -20.66
N THR A 136 -13.63 -5.56 -21.23
CA THR A 136 -14.98 -5.14 -20.84
C THR A 136 -15.80 -4.84 -22.08
N GLY A 137 -16.81 -5.66 -22.31
CA GLY A 137 -17.94 -5.35 -23.17
C GLY A 137 -19.24 -5.28 -22.35
N ASP A 138 -20.34 -5.15 -23.08
CA ASP A 138 -21.69 -5.16 -22.54
C ASP A 138 -22.10 -6.59 -22.16
N ARG A 139 -22.61 -6.75 -20.92
CA ARG A 139 -22.98 -8.05 -20.33
C ARG A 139 -24.22 -8.68 -20.94
N SER A 140 -25.07 -7.86 -21.54
CA SER A 140 -26.38 -8.24 -22.09
C SER A 140 -26.22 -8.81 -23.49
N VAL A 141 -25.31 -8.22 -24.29
CA VAL A 141 -25.12 -8.56 -25.71
C VAL A 141 -23.76 -9.22 -26.01
N ALA A 142 -22.82 -9.19 -25.07
CA ALA A 142 -21.44 -9.67 -25.22
C ALA A 142 -20.73 -9.08 -26.46
N ASN A 143 -20.79 -7.76 -26.64
CA ASN A 143 -20.35 -7.09 -27.86
C ASN A 143 -18.82 -7.04 -28.10
N LEU A 144 -18.01 -7.39 -27.10
CA LEU A 144 -16.56 -7.45 -27.25
C LEU A 144 -16.12 -8.83 -27.76
N SER A 145 -15.53 -8.94 -28.95
CA SER A 145 -14.91 -10.17 -29.42
C SER A 145 -13.40 -10.17 -29.21
N LEU A 146 -12.89 -11.19 -28.52
CA LEU A 146 -11.46 -11.46 -28.34
C LEU A 146 -11.11 -12.75 -29.07
N CYS A 147 -10.44 -12.67 -30.22
CA CYS A 147 -10.22 -13.84 -31.07
C CYS A 147 -8.86 -13.85 -31.76
N SER A 148 -8.47 -15.01 -32.28
CA SER A 148 -7.30 -15.12 -33.14
C SER A 148 -7.54 -14.48 -34.51
N VAL A 149 -6.48 -13.95 -35.11
CA VAL A 149 -6.46 -13.58 -36.54
C VAL A 149 -6.58 -14.81 -37.46
N THR A 150 -6.21 -15.99 -36.97
CA THR A 150 -6.26 -17.25 -37.71
C THR A 150 -7.20 -18.22 -36.98
N PRO A 151 -8.46 -18.38 -37.43
CA PRO A 151 -9.43 -19.27 -36.79
C PRO A 151 -8.89 -20.69 -36.61
N GLY A 152 -9.08 -21.26 -35.41
CA GLY A 152 -8.58 -22.58 -35.03
C GLY A 152 -7.09 -22.63 -34.64
N ALA A 153 -6.37 -21.51 -34.71
CA ALA A 153 -4.99 -21.40 -34.24
C ALA A 153 -4.91 -20.41 -33.08
N ALA A 154 -4.57 -20.91 -31.89
CA ALA A 154 -4.70 -20.11 -30.68
C ALA A 154 -3.70 -18.94 -30.58
N TRP A 155 -4.15 -17.80 -30.06
CA TRP A 155 -3.27 -16.75 -29.53
C TRP A 155 -2.92 -17.05 -28.07
N GLY A 156 -1.75 -16.59 -27.60
CA GLY A 156 -1.27 -16.86 -26.25
C GLY A 156 -1.57 -15.71 -25.28
N LEU A 157 -2.08 -16.03 -24.10
CA LEU A 157 -2.27 -15.10 -22.99
C LEU A 157 -1.55 -15.62 -21.76
N LYS A 158 -0.69 -14.80 -21.16
CA LYS A 158 -0.08 -15.12 -19.87
C LYS A 158 -0.42 -14.04 -18.86
N ALA A 159 -1.60 -14.13 -18.27
CA ALA A 159 -2.00 -13.29 -17.15
C ALA A 159 -1.28 -13.74 -15.87
N THR A 160 -0.56 -12.84 -15.21
CA THR A 160 0.27 -13.18 -14.03
C THR A 160 -0.18 -12.54 -12.72
N GLY A 161 -1.06 -11.53 -12.75
CA GLY A 161 -1.58 -10.88 -11.54
C GLY A 161 -3.10 -10.85 -11.48
N TYR A 162 -3.73 -10.29 -12.53
CA TYR A 162 -5.18 -10.16 -12.62
C TYR A 162 -5.68 -10.42 -14.03
N ALA A 163 -6.82 -11.09 -14.12
CA ALA A 163 -7.64 -11.05 -15.31
C ALA A 163 -9.12 -10.83 -14.93
N ARG A 164 -9.79 -9.92 -15.65
CA ARG A 164 -11.24 -9.74 -15.61
C ARG A 164 -11.74 -9.56 -17.02
N VAL A 165 -12.53 -10.53 -17.47
CA VAL A 165 -13.22 -10.47 -18.76
C VAL A 165 -14.72 -10.48 -18.51
N ILE A 166 -15.42 -9.51 -19.09
CA ILE A 166 -16.85 -9.30 -18.91
C ILE A 166 -17.49 -8.95 -20.23
N GLY A 167 -18.67 -9.51 -20.54
CA GLY A 167 -19.43 -9.13 -21.72
C GLY A 167 -18.65 -9.40 -23.01
N ALA A 168 -17.88 -10.48 -23.06
CA ALA A 168 -17.02 -10.79 -24.18
C ALA A 168 -17.37 -12.14 -24.84
N MET A 169 -17.13 -12.24 -26.13
CA MET A 169 -17.03 -13.50 -26.87
C MET A 169 -15.55 -13.82 -27.03
N VAL A 170 -15.09 -14.97 -26.54
CA VAL A 170 -13.68 -15.35 -26.62
C VAL A 170 -13.54 -16.61 -27.47
N SER A 171 -12.61 -16.63 -28.43
CA SER A 171 -12.24 -17.84 -29.17
C SER A 171 -10.74 -17.96 -29.37
N ASP A 172 -10.30 -19.20 -29.56
CA ASP A 172 -8.92 -19.53 -29.96
C ASP A 172 -7.88 -18.90 -29.00
N SER A 173 -8.10 -18.93 -27.69
CA SER A 173 -7.15 -18.39 -26.69
C SER A 173 -6.47 -19.48 -25.87
N ASN A 174 -5.15 -19.46 -25.80
CA ASN A 174 -4.38 -20.29 -24.87
C ASN A 174 -3.87 -19.47 -23.69
N ALA A 175 -4.57 -19.55 -22.56
CA ALA A 175 -4.16 -18.93 -21.30
C ALA A 175 -3.36 -19.86 -20.36
N GLY A 176 -2.99 -21.06 -20.83
CA GLY A 176 -2.45 -22.14 -20.00
C GLY A 176 -1.07 -21.87 -19.38
N SER A 177 -0.36 -20.84 -19.84
CA SER A 177 0.93 -20.41 -19.28
C SER A 177 0.79 -19.39 -18.13
N GLY A 178 -0.44 -18.91 -17.84
CA GLY A 178 -0.78 -17.96 -16.79
C GLY A 178 -1.83 -18.48 -15.80
N MET A 179 -2.43 -17.57 -15.02
CA MET A 179 -3.57 -17.89 -14.15
C MET A 179 -4.84 -18.16 -14.97
N THR A 180 -5.78 -18.94 -14.40
CA THR A 180 -7.10 -19.12 -15.00
C THR A 180 -7.80 -17.77 -15.16
N VAL A 181 -8.31 -17.50 -16.36
CA VAL A 181 -8.95 -16.22 -16.69
C VAL A 181 -10.47 -16.34 -16.48
N PRO A 182 -11.04 -15.65 -15.48
CA PRO A 182 -12.48 -15.62 -15.32
C PRO A 182 -13.12 -14.72 -16.40
N ALA A 183 -14.14 -15.26 -17.05
CA ALA A 183 -14.92 -14.59 -18.08
C ALA A 183 -16.40 -14.57 -17.68
N PHE A 184 -16.77 -13.56 -16.89
CA PHE A 184 -18.13 -13.40 -16.39
C PHE A 184 -19.05 -12.85 -17.47
N ASP A 185 -20.31 -13.30 -17.50
CA ASP A 185 -21.31 -12.86 -18.49
C ASP A 185 -20.73 -12.81 -19.92
N SER A 186 -19.93 -13.83 -20.24
CA SER A 186 -19.14 -13.93 -21.46
C SER A 186 -19.43 -15.27 -22.13
N LEU A 187 -19.22 -15.33 -23.44
CA LEU A 187 -19.51 -16.50 -24.26
C LEU A 187 -18.21 -17.19 -24.68
N ASP A 188 -18.14 -18.48 -24.38
CA ASP A 188 -17.11 -19.37 -24.94
C ASP A 188 -17.46 -19.67 -26.40
N LYS A 189 -16.62 -19.22 -27.33
CA LYS A 189 -16.71 -19.51 -28.78
C LYS A 189 -15.73 -20.60 -29.21
N GLU A 190 -15.37 -21.48 -28.27
CA GLU A 190 -14.48 -22.63 -28.43
C GLU A 190 -13.00 -22.28 -28.65
N GLY A 191 -12.13 -23.29 -28.55
CA GLY A 191 -10.68 -23.12 -28.73
C GLY A 191 -9.98 -22.41 -27.56
N ASN A 192 -10.67 -22.25 -26.43
CA ASN A 192 -10.13 -21.59 -25.23
C ASN A 192 -9.57 -22.60 -24.23
N SER A 193 -8.40 -22.32 -23.66
CA SER A 193 -7.80 -23.13 -22.60
C SER A 193 -7.39 -22.28 -21.42
N ASN A 194 -7.64 -22.79 -20.21
CA ASN A 194 -7.43 -22.07 -18.93
C ASN A 194 -8.31 -20.80 -18.77
N TRP A 195 -9.53 -20.87 -19.29
CA TRP A 195 -10.58 -19.87 -19.10
C TRP A 195 -11.72 -20.47 -18.28
N ASP A 196 -12.37 -19.65 -17.45
CA ASP A 196 -13.56 -20.05 -16.71
C ASP A 196 -14.75 -19.17 -17.09
N PHE A 197 -15.62 -19.72 -17.94
CA PHE A 197 -16.89 -19.12 -18.36
C PHE A 197 -18.07 -19.55 -17.48
N THR A 198 -17.85 -20.45 -16.54
CA THR A 198 -18.88 -21.06 -15.70
C THR A 198 -18.90 -20.54 -14.27
N ALA A 199 -17.88 -19.74 -13.90
CA ALA A 199 -17.76 -19.11 -12.60
C ALA A 199 -19.03 -18.35 -12.20
N LYS A 200 -19.55 -18.64 -11.01
CA LYS A 200 -20.69 -17.93 -10.44
C LYS A 200 -20.31 -16.47 -10.18
N SER A 201 -21.00 -15.52 -10.81
CA SER A 201 -20.74 -14.08 -10.65
C SER A 201 -21.71 -13.44 -9.66
N GLY A 202 -21.19 -12.53 -8.83
CA GLY A 202 -21.94 -11.67 -7.92
C GLY A 202 -21.78 -10.23 -8.36
N ILE A 203 -22.68 -9.76 -9.22
CA ILE A 203 -22.64 -8.40 -9.77
C ILE A 203 -23.65 -7.53 -9.03
N TRP A 204 -23.18 -6.39 -8.52
CA TRP A 204 -24.05 -5.44 -7.83
C TRP A 204 -25.03 -4.77 -8.80
N SER A 205 -26.33 -4.90 -8.55
CA SER A 205 -27.42 -4.20 -9.26
C SER A 205 -28.01 -3.05 -8.45
N GLY A 206 -27.93 -3.12 -7.11
CA GLY A 206 -28.51 -2.10 -6.22
C GLY A 206 -30.05 -2.04 -6.21
N GLY A 207 -30.73 -3.09 -6.68
CA GLY A 207 -32.19 -3.13 -6.77
C GLY A 207 -32.93 -3.34 -5.45
N GLY A 208 -32.22 -3.64 -4.36
CA GLY A 208 -32.77 -3.91 -3.03
C GLY A 208 -32.61 -2.75 -2.05
N VAL A 209 -32.52 -3.08 -0.77
CA VAL A 209 -32.23 -2.13 0.31
C VAL A 209 -30.85 -1.52 0.08
N ALA A 210 -30.81 -0.18 0.00
CA ALA A 210 -29.61 0.58 -0.37
C ALA A 210 -28.33 0.11 0.34
N GLY A 211 -27.34 -0.30 -0.45
CA GLY A 211 -26.00 -0.67 0.00
C GLY A 211 -25.93 -1.92 0.89
N LYS A 212 -26.98 -2.74 0.99
CA LYS A 212 -27.02 -3.90 1.89
C LYS A 212 -26.51 -5.18 1.19
N PHE A 213 -25.35 -5.70 1.58
CA PHE A 213 -24.72 -6.85 0.91
C PHE A 213 -25.56 -8.13 0.98
N ASP A 214 -26.22 -8.39 2.11
CA ASP A 214 -27.03 -9.59 2.37
C ASP A 214 -28.48 -9.50 1.85
N ASP A 215 -28.81 -8.49 1.04
CA ASP A 215 -30.08 -8.42 0.32
C ASP A 215 -29.91 -8.99 -1.09
N ALA A 216 -30.58 -10.13 -1.36
CA ALA A 216 -30.54 -10.80 -2.65
C ALA A 216 -30.96 -9.91 -3.83
N ASN A 217 -31.83 -8.91 -3.59
CA ASN A 217 -32.29 -7.98 -4.64
C ASN A 217 -31.22 -6.97 -5.07
N ASN A 218 -30.12 -6.83 -4.31
CA ASN A 218 -28.98 -6.01 -4.70
C ASN A 218 -28.02 -6.70 -5.67
N TRP A 219 -28.27 -7.96 -6.02
CA TRP A 219 -27.42 -8.75 -6.90
C TRP A 219 -28.16 -9.08 -8.19
N ALA A 220 -27.49 -8.93 -9.34
CA ALA A 220 -28.08 -9.24 -10.64
C ALA A 220 -28.52 -10.71 -10.76
N SER A 221 -27.87 -11.61 -10.02
CA SER A 221 -28.23 -13.03 -9.93
C SER A 221 -29.50 -13.29 -9.11
N GLY A 222 -30.04 -12.30 -8.38
CA GLY A 222 -31.14 -12.47 -7.43
C GLY A 222 -30.79 -13.32 -6.22
N SER A 223 -29.49 -13.50 -5.92
CA SER A 223 -29.00 -14.30 -4.79
C SER A 223 -27.84 -13.61 -4.09
N VAL A 224 -27.78 -13.77 -2.76
CA VAL A 224 -26.66 -13.25 -1.95
C VAL A 224 -25.38 -14.04 -2.28
N PRO A 225 -24.24 -13.37 -2.49
CA PRO A 225 -22.97 -14.04 -2.72
C PRO A 225 -22.60 -15.00 -1.59
N ASP A 226 -22.12 -16.17 -2.01
CA ASP A 226 -21.60 -17.24 -1.16
C ASP A 226 -20.17 -17.59 -1.55
N SER A 227 -19.61 -18.64 -0.94
CA SER A 227 -18.20 -19.03 -1.09
C SER A 227 -17.78 -19.41 -2.51
N GLU A 228 -18.72 -19.63 -3.42
CA GLU A 228 -18.46 -19.92 -4.83
C GLU A 228 -18.65 -18.68 -5.72
N THR A 229 -19.12 -17.57 -5.14
CA THR A 229 -19.46 -16.36 -5.89
C THR A 229 -18.26 -15.42 -6.02
N HIS A 230 -17.92 -15.08 -7.26
CA HIS A 230 -16.95 -14.05 -7.60
C HIS A 230 -17.62 -12.68 -7.61
N VAL A 231 -17.37 -11.88 -6.58
CA VAL A 231 -18.01 -10.57 -6.40
C VAL A 231 -17.29 -9.49 -7.20
N LEU A 232 -18.08 -8.70 -7.92
CA LEU A 232 -17.65 -7.54 -8.68
C LEU A 232 -18.47 -6.30 -8.30
N LEU A 233 -17.77 -5.28 -7.81
CA LEU A 233 -18.32 -3.97 -7.47
C LEU A 233 -17.64 -2.91 -8.35
N ASP A 234 -18.19 -2.62 -9.53
CA ASP A 234 -17.54 -1.73 -10.52
C ASP A 234 -18.43 -0.57 -11.00
N ASN A 235 -19.67 -0.49 -10.53
CA ASN A 235 -20.61 0.57 -10.88
C ASN A 235 -21.56 0.89 -9.71
N VAL A 236 -21.04 1.02 -8.50
CA VAL A 236 -21.84 1.25 -7.28
C VAL A 236 -21.22 2.30 -6.38
N ALA A 237 -22.06 3.19 -5.83
CA ALA A 237 -21.59 4.21 -4.90
C ALA A 237 -21.12 3.62 -3.55
N THR A 238 -21.89 2.73 -2.92
CA THR A 238 -21.53 2.15 -1.60
C THR A 238 -22.17 0.78 -1.36
N VAL A 239 -21.38 -0.16 -0.84
CA VAL A 239 -21.80 -1.50 -0.38
C VAL A 239 -21.35 -1.71 1.06
N ASN A 240 -22.21 -2.31 1.89
CA ASN A 240 -21.96 -2.53 3.31
C ASN A 240 -22.14 -4.02 3.66
N ILE A 241 -21.08 -4.63 4.19
CA ILE A 241 -21.07 -5.98 4.74
C ILE A 241 -21.20 -5.85 6.27
N THR A 242 -22.41 -6.04 6.78
CA THR A 242 -22.75 -5.93 8.21
C THR A 242 -22.92 -7.27 8.91
N ALA A 243 -22.90 -8.37 8.17
CA ALA A 243 -22.90 -9.75 8.66
C ALA A 243 -21.72 -10.51 8.03
N ALA A 244 -21.28 -11.60 8.68
CA ALA A 244 -20.15 -12.37 8.18
C ALA A 244 -20.44 -12.92 6.77
N ALA A 245 -19.47 -12.79 5.86
CA ALA A 245 -19.61 -13.24 4.48
C ALA A 245 -18.38 -14.06 4.04
N ASN A 246 -18.62 -15.06 3.20
CA ASN A 246 -17.58 -15.86 2.55
C ASN A 246 -17.83 -15.81 1.05
N ILE A 247 -16.82 -15.46 0.26
CA ILE A 247 -16.92 -15.29 -1.20
C ILE A 247 -15.73 -15.91 -1.92
N ALA A 248 -15.89 -16.24 -3.20
CA ALA A 248 -14.82 -16.84 -3.99
C ALA A 248 -13.72 -15.82 -4.33
N SER A 249 -14.09 -14.65 -4.84
CA SER A 249 -13.17 -13.54 -5.07
C SER A 249 -13.86 -12.20 -4.87
N LEU A 250 -13.08 -11.13 -4.73
CA LEU A 250 -13.61 -9.77 -4.61
C LEU A 250 -12.86 -8.82 -5.54
N THR A 251 -13.58 -8.13 -6.41
CA THR A 251 -13.08 -6.98 -7.17
C THR A 251 -13.89 -5.73 -6.81
N VAL A 252 -13.19 -4.64 -6.49
CA VAL A 252 -13.79 -3.33 -6.21
C VAL A 252 -13.14 -2.25 -7.09
N GLY A 253 -13.96 -1.50 -7.82
CA GLY A 253 -13.53 -0.40 -8.69
C GLY A 253 -12.94 -0.84 -10.05
N GLY A 254 -12.12 0.05 -10.62
CA GLY A 254 -11.40 -0.21 -11.88
C GLY A 254 -12.22 -0.04 -13.15
N ASN A 255 -13.30 0.75 -13.12
CA ASN A 255 -14.10 1.11 -14.30
C ASN A 255 -14.32 2.63 -14.44
N GLY A 256 -13.46 3.44 -13.81
CA GLY A 256 -13.58 4.91 -13.87
C GLY A 256 -14.64 5.52 -12.95
N THR A 257 -15.44 4.71 -12.26
CA THR A 257 -16.45 5.15 -11.28
C THR A 257 -15.97 4.90 -9.86
N ALA A 258 -16.21 5.86 -8.96
CA ALA A 258 -15.90 5.70 -7.54
C ALA A 258 -16.78 4.65 -6.87
N VAL A 259 -16.15 3.71 -6.16
CA VAL A 259 -16.83 2.60 -5.47
C VAL A 259 -16.39 2.52 -4.02
N ALA A 260 -17.34 2.50 -3.08
CA ALA A 260 -17.06 2.27 -1.66
C ALA A 260 -17.53 0.89 -1.18
N LEU A 261 -16.68 0.17 -0.45
CA LEU A 261 -17.03 -1.06 0.26
C LEU A 261 -16.72 -0.90 1.75
N ASN A 262 -17.73 -1.07 2.61
CA ASN A 262 -17.59 -1.02 4.06
C ASN A 262 -17.85 -2.40 4.68
N ALA A 263 -16.80 -3.09 5.11
CA ALA A 263 -16.91 -4.34 5.86
C ALA A 263 -16.80 -4.07 7.37
N SER A 264 -17.95 -4.07 8.05
CA SER A 264 -18.06 -3.94 9.51
C SER A 264 -18.28 -5.28 10.22
N ALA A 265 -18.24 -6.38 9.46
CA ALA A 265 -18.26 -7.77 9.92
C ALA A 265 -17.11 -8.58 9.27
N PRO A 266 -16.76 -9.77 9.79
CA PRO A 266 -15.73 -10.62 9.19
C PRO A 266 -16.01 -10.97 7.73
N LEU A 267 -14.97 -10.98 6.90
CA LEU A 267 -15.04 -11.35 5.49
C LEU A 267 -13.95 -12.38 5.17
N THR A 268 -14.33 -13.47 4.53
CA THR A 268 -13.39 -14.45 3.96
C THR A 268 -13.48 -14.42 2.44
N VAL A 269 -12.34 -14.27 1.77
CA VAL A 269 -12.21 -14.39 0.32
C VAL A 269 -11.35 -15.62 0.03
N ALA A 270 -11.92 -16.63 -0.62
CA ALA A 270 -11.24 -17.91 -0.87
C ALA A 270 -10.10 -17.77 -1.90
N GLY A 271 -10.29 -16.91 -2.88
CA GLY A 271 -9.34 -16.57 -3.94
C GLY A 271 -8.77 -15.17 -3.75
N THR A 272 -8.63 -14.44 -4.85
CA THR A 272 -7.97 -13.13 -4.88
C THR A 272 -8.90 -12.01 -4.45
N MET A 273 -8.36 -11.01 -3.76
CA MET A 273 -9.00 -9.72 -3.56
C MET A 273 -8.29 -8.62 -4.33
N MET A 274 -9.07 -7.78 -4.99
CA MET A 274 -8.60 -6.76 -5.89
C MET A 274 -9.30 -5.44 -5.68
N LEU A 275 -8.51 -4.45 -5.30
CA LEU A 275 -8.96 -3.10 -5.02
C LEU A 275 -8.28 -2.21 -6.07
N LEU A 276 -9.08 -1.68 -6.98
CA LEU A 276 -8.61 -1.00 -8.19
C LEU A 276 -8.91 0.50 -8.13
N ASP A 277 -8.57 1.21 -9.21
CA ASP A 277 -8.76 2.66 -9.34
C ASP A 277 -10.14 3.13 -8.85
N GLN A 278 -10.12 4.24 -8.11
CA GLN A 278 -11.27 4.89 -7.47
C GLN A 278 -12.08 4.00 -6.50
N SER A 279 -11.50 2.90 -6.02
CA SER A 279 -12.09 2.13 -4.91
C SER A 279 -11.69 2.71 -3.55
N THR A 280 -12.64 2.79 -2.63
CA THR A 280 -12.40 3.02 -1.20
C THR A 280 -12.95 1.83 -0.41
N THR A 281 -12.06 1.04 0.17
CA THR A 281 -12.45 -0.15 0.94
C THR A 281 -12.13 0.05 2.41
N SER A 282 -13.16 0.01 3.26
CA SER A 282 -13.04 0.10 4.72
C SER A 282 -13.23 -1.28 5.36
N LEU A 283 -12.16 -1.88 5.87
CA LEU A 283 -12.20 -3.16 6.58
C LEU A 283 -12.05 -2.90 8.09
N SER A 284 -13.16 -2.95 8.82
CA SER A 284 -13.19 -2.62 10.25
C SER A 284 -13.11 -3.83 11.17
N LYS A 285 -13.22 -5.03 10.61
CA LYS A 285 -13.11 -6.34 11.29
C LYS A 285 -12.09 -7.22 10.56
N PRO A 286 -11.63 -8.33 11.18
CA PRO A 286 -10.67 -9.22 10.53
C PRO A 286 -11.17 -9.72 9.18
N VAL A 287 -10.30 -9.61 8.18
CA VAL A 287 -10.53 -10.12 6.83
C VAL A 287 -9.42 -11.10 6.46
N VAL A 288 -9.83 -12.21 5.85
CA VAL A 288 -8.91 -13.27 5.39
C VAL A 288 -9.05 -13.42 3.89
N VAL A 289 -7.93 -13.41 3.19
CA VAL A 289 -7.81 -13.69 1.76
C VAL A 289 -6.91 -14.91 1.62
N ASN A 290 -7.48 -16.04 1.18
CA ASN A 290 -6.78 -17.33 1.10
C ASN A 290 -5.90 -17.47 -0.15
N ASN A 291 -5.78 -16.42 -0.95
CA ASN A 291 -4.82 -16.30 -2.04
C ASN A 291 -4.11 -14.94 -1.95
N SER A 292 -4.09 -14.16 -3.03
CA SER A 292 -3.31 -12.93 -3.15
C SER A 292 -4.19 -11.67 -3.07
N VAL A 293 -3.57 -10.54 -2.75
CA VAL A 293 -4.22 -9.22 -2.73
C VAL A 293 -3.50 -8.25 -3.67
N LEU A 294 -4.26 -7.56 -4.51
CA LEU A 294 -3.79 -6.38 -5.24
C LEU A 294 -4.50 -5.12 -4.75
N LEU A 295 -3.72 -4.14 -4.31
CA LEU A 295 -4.14 -2.75 -4.14
C LEU A 295 -3.51 -1.93 -5.28
N GLY A 296 -4.30 -1.72 -6.34
CA GLY A 296 -3.86 -1.05 -7.56
C GLY A 296 -3.79 0.46 -7.42
N ALA A 297 -3.12 1.12 -8.35
CA ALA A 297 -3.02 2.58 -8.40
C ALA A 297 -4.42 3.25 -8.30
N GLY A 298 -4.56 4.28 -7.46
CA GLY A 298 -5.82 4.99 -7.23
C GLY A 298 -6.77 4.32 -6.21
N ALA A 299 -6.45 3.11 -5.74
CA ALA A 299 -7.23 2.44 -4.70
C ALA A 299 -6.86 2.94 -3.29
N THR A 300 -7.87 3.04 -2.42
CA THR A 300 -7.71 3.37 -0.99
C THR A 300 -8.22 2.23 -0.10
N LEU A 301 -7.38 1.76 0.82
CA LEU A 301 -7.74 0.81 1.87
C LEU A 301 -7.65 1.49 3.25
N THR A 302 -8.69 1.33 4.08
CA THR A 302 -8.83 1.99 5.39
C THR A 302 -9.63 1.10 6.35
N HIS A 303 -9.91 1.61 7.56
CA HIS A 303 -11.02 1.14 8.39
C HIS A 303 -11.93 2.32 8.80
N ALA A 304 -13.08 2.02 9.40
CA ALA A 304 -13.98 3.05 9.92
C ALA A 304 -13.36 3.75 11.14
N ALA A 305 -13.68 5.03 11.34
CA ALA A 305 -13.16 5.76 12.50
C ALA A 305 -13.67 5.17 13.82
N ASN A 306 -12.90 5.34 14.88
CA ASN A 306 -13.30 4.98 16.24
C ASN A 306 -13.84 6.22 16.98
N ASP A 307 -14.46 5.97 18.13
CA ASP A 307 -14.89 7.00 19.07
C ASP A 307 -14.11 6.89 20.38
N ALA A 308 -14.69 6.35 21.46
CA ALA A 308 -13.99 6.11 22.71
C ALA A 308 -13.28 4.74 22.79
N ASP A 309 -13.78 3.75 22.05
CA ASP A 309 -13.32 2.36 22.09
C ASP A 309 -12.61 1.95 20.80
N GLU A 310 -11.65 1.03 20.89
CA GLU A 310 -10.95 0.45 19.74
C GLU A 310 -11.79 -0.62 18.98
N ALA A 311 -12.94 -0.22 18.46
CA ALA A 311 -13.88 -1.13 17.78
C ALA A 311 -13.48 -1.49 16.34
N ASN A 312 -12.77 -0.59 15.64
CA ASN A 312 -12.47 -0.66 14.21
C ASN A 312 -10.96 -0.62 13.98
N LYS A 313 -10.42 -1.66 13.33
CA LYS A 313 -8.99 -1.76 12.97
C LYS A 313 -8.84 -2.50 11.64
N LEU A 314 -7.85 -2.11 10.84
CA LEU A 314 -7.57 -2.76 9.56
C LEU A 314 -6.70 -4.00 9.80
N PHE A 315 -7.33 -5.17 9.93
CA PHE A 315 -6.64 -6.45 10.12
C PHE A 315 -6.86 -7.35 8.90
N LEU A 316 -5.85 -7.44 8.03
CA LEU A 316 -5.90 -8.20 6.79
C LEU A 316 -4.87 -9.35 6.83
N THR A 317 -5.36 -10.58 6.66
CA THR A 317 -4.52 -11.76 6.46
C THR A 317 -4.59 -12.19 5.01
N VAL A 318 -3.43 -12.38 4.39
CA VAL A 318 -3.26 -12.79 2.99
C VAL A 318 -2.41 -14.06 3.01
N ALA A 319 -2.91 -15.17 2.47
CA ALA A 319 -2.20 -16.44 2.51
C ALA A 319 -0.97 -16.44 1.60
N GLU A 320 -1.07 -15.82 0.43
CA GLU A 320 -0.01 -15.77 -0.58
C GLU A 320 0.60 -14.37 -0.65
N GLU A 321 0.67 -13.77 -1.84
CA GLU A 321 1.35 -12.50 -2.08
C GLU A 321 0.41 -11.30 -1.92
N MET A 322 0.98 -10.15 -1.57
CA MET A 322 0.27 -8.87 -1.59
C MET A 322 1.08 -7.85 -2.39
N VAL A 323 0.41 -7.13 -3.27
CA VAL A 323 1.00 -6.04 -4.06
C VAL A 323 0.26 -4.74 -3.75
N ILE A 324 1.01 -3.72 -3.37
CA ILE A 324 0.55 -2.34 -3.23
C ILE A 324 1.29 -1.52 -4.28
N GLU A 325 0.59 -1.17 -5.35
CA GLU A 325 1.18 -0.43 -6.48
C GLU A 325 1.50 1.02 -6.12
N ASP A 326 2.39 1.64 -6.90
CA ASP A 326 2.56 3.10 -6.87
C ASP A 326 1.23 3.81 -7.17
N GLY A 327 0.95 4.88 -6.42
CA GLY A 327 -0.34 5.58 -6.43
C GLY A 327 -1.46 4.90 -5.64
N ALA A 328 -1.22 3.75 -5.02
CA ALA A 328 -2.16 3.10 -4.11
C ALA A 328 -1.95 3.55 -2.65
N LEU A 329 -3.02 3.58 -1.86
CA LEU A 329 -3.02 4.18 -0.52
C LEU A 329 -3.64 3.26 0.54
N ILE A 330 -2.91 2.98 1.61
CA ILE A 330 -3.47 2.53 2.89
C ILE A 330 -3.48 3.74 3.84
N ASP A 331 -4.65 4.27 4.16
CA ASP A 331 -4.80 5.48 4.98
C ASP A 331 -5.62 5.19 6.24
N VAL A 332 -4.96 5.26 7.40
CA VAL A 332 -5.61 5.16 8.71
C VAL A 332 -5.51 6.45 9.52
N ARG A 333 -5.19 7.58 8.87
CA ARG A 333 -5.24 8.89 9.54
C ARG A 333 -6.67 9.22 9.97
N LEU A 334 -6.81 9.86 11.12
CA LEU A 334 -8.11 10.20 11.72
C LEU A 334 -9.03 8.99 12.00
N LYS A 335 -8.51 7.75 11.98
CA LYS A 335 -9.30 6.54 12.27
C LYS A 335 -9.15 6.03 13.71
N GLY A 336 -8.36 6.69 14.52
CA GLY A 336 -8.20 6.42 15.95
C GLY A 336 -9.35 7.00 16.79
N ASN A 337 -9.09 7.18 18.09
CA ASN A 337 -10.10 7.69 19.02
C ASN A 337 -10.54 9.12 18.66
N ALA A 338 -11.77 9.49 19.01
CA ALA A 338 -12.29 10.84 18.78
C ALA A 338 -11.49 11.93 19.54
N ALA A 339 -11.68 13.19 19.14
CA ALA A 339 -11.03 14.34 19.80
C ALA A 339 -11.28 14.32 21.32
N GLY A 340 -10.20 14.48 22.10
CA GLY A 340 -10.24 14.41 23.56
C GLY A 340 -10.49 13.01 24.14
N LYS A 341 -10.39 11.93 23.34
CA LYS A 341 -10.63 10.55 23.77
C LYS A 341 -9.39 9.65 23.58
N GLY A 342 -9.48 8.44 24.14
CA GLY A 342 -8.45 7.41 24.12
C GLY A 342 -7.64 7.35 25.42
N TYR A 343 -6.53 6.61 25.41
CA TYR A 343 -5.71 6.34 26.59
C TYR A 343 -4.94 7.57 27.10
N SER A 344 -4.44 8.38 26.18
CA SER A 344 -3.61 9.55 26.45
C SER A 344 -4.21 10.80 25.78
N PRO A 345 -5.46 11.18 26.09
CA PRO A 345 -6.11 12.34 25.47
C PRO A 345 -5.47 13.64 25.97
N PRO A 346 -5.47 14.72 25.18
CA PRO A 346 -4.93 16.02 25.59
C PRO A 346 -5.52 16.49 26.92
N VAL A 347 -4.68 17.06 27.77
CA VAL A 347 -5.09 17.88 28.90
C VAL A 347 -4.35 19.20 28.84
N THR A 348 -4.77 20.23 29.57
CA THR A 348 -4.12 21.55 29.53
C THR A 348 -2.61 21.42 29.72
N GLY A 349 -1.85 21.85 28.71
CA GLY A 349 -0.39 21.81 28.69
C GLY A 349 0.23 20.45 28.34
N HIS A 350 -0.56 19.45 27.95
CA HIS A 350 -0.08 18.10 27.65
C HIS A 350 -0.68 17.55 26.33
N ALA A 351 0.20 17.23 25.37
CA ALA A 351 -0.15 16.73 24.05
C ALA A 351 -0.25 15.20 23.99
N PRO A 352 -1.23 14.65 23.26
CA PRO A 352 -1.42 13.21 23.21
C PRO A 352 -0.15 12.47 22.79
N SER A 353 0.05 11.29 23.37
CA SER A 353 1.21 10.43 23.14
C SER A 353 0.77 9.08 22.57
N HIS A 354 1.68 8.36 21.90
CA HIS A 354 1.45 6.97 21.50
C HIS A 354 2.76 6.19 21.46
N GLY A 355 3.43 6.12 20.31
CA GLY A 355 4.75 5.51 20.21
C GLY A 355 5.88 6.41 20.69
N GLY A 356 5.71 7.72 20.56
CA GLY A 356 6.53 8.76 21.14
C GLY A 356 5.75 9.63 22.12
N HIS A 357 6.48 10.35 22.95
CA HIS A 357 5.92 11.29 23.94
C HIS A 357 5.49 12.59 23.25
N GLY A 358 4.25 13.02 23.44
CA GLY A 358 3.80 14.36 23.07
C GLY A 358 4.46 15.43 23.94
N ARG A 359 4.57 16.64 23.41
CA ARG A 359 5.23 17.74 24.15
C ARG A 359 4.34 18.23 25.27
N ASN A 360 4.86 18.16 26.50
CA ASN A 360 4.16 18.52 27.73
C ASN A 360 4.88 19.63 28.50
N MET A 361 4.14 20.48 29.22
CA MET A 361 4.70 21.56 30.06
C MET A 361 5.55 21.01 31.23
N ASN A 362 5.18 19.85 31.77
CA ASN A 362 5.87 19.18 32.87
C ASN A 362 6.36 17.78 32.43
N PRO A 363 7.66 17.60 32.15
CA PRO A 363 8.22 16.32 31.65
C PRO A 363 8.04 15.10 32.58
N GLY A 364 7.60 15.31 33.82
CA GLY A 364 7.39 14.28 34.85
C GLY A 364 5.93 13.85 35.06
N GLU A 365 4.95 14.56 34.48
CA GLU A 365 3.53 14.33 34.74
C GLU A 365 2.77 14.14 33.41
N GLY A 366 2.36 12.90 33.12
CA GLY A 366 1.28 12.63 32.15
C GLY A 366 1.67 12.18 30.74
N GLN A 367 0.74 11.42 30.16
CA GLN A 367 0.66 10.99 28.75
C GLN A 367 1.89 10.22 28.24
N PHE A 368 2.10 9.01 28.74
CA PHE A 368 3.23 8.17 28.37
C PHE A 368 3.02 7.42 27.05
N CYS A 369 4.12 6.94 26.47
CA CYS A 369 4.02 6.03 25.34
C CYS A 369 3.30 4.73 25.74
N TYR A 370 2.55 4.12 24.82
CA TYR A 370 1.81 2.88 25.05
C TYR A 370 1.81 1.97 23.82
N GLY A 371 1.28 0.76 23.99
CA GLY A 371 1.22 -0.25 22.93
C GLY A 371 2.52 -1.01 22.76
N SER A 372 2.40 -2.26 22.30
CA SER A 372 3.54 -3.13 21.97
C SER A 372 4.40 -2.53 20.86
N ILE A 373 5.72 -2.63 21.02
CA ILE A 373 6.72 -2.25 20.01
C ILE A 373 6.77 -3.28 18.89
N ALA A 374 6.70 -4.57 19.22
CA ALA A 374 6.85 -5.66 18.24
C ALA A 374 5.53 -6.18 17.67
N SER A 375 4.40 -5.86 18.30
CA SER A 375 3.04 -6.23 17.87
C SER A 375 2.05 -5.06 18.02
N PRO A 376 2.33 -3.88 17.42
CA PRO A 376 1.50 -2.70 17.61
C PRO A 376 0.12 -2.91 16.98
N THR A 377 -0.92 -2.89 17.81
CA THR A 377 -2.33 -3.04 17.39
C THR A 377 -3.26 -1.99 17.98
N ASN A 378 -2.73 -1.09 18.81
CA ASN A 378 -3.51 -0.04 19.43
C ASN A 378 -3.69 1.13 18.46
N ILE A 379 -4.86 1.75 18.52
CA ILE A 379 -5.07 3.03 17.85
C ILE A 379 -4.57 4.16 18.77
N SER A 380 -4.31 5.30 18.16
CA SER A 380 -3.83 6.46 18.92
C SER A 380 -4.96 7.29 19.52
N SER A 381 -4.64 8.08 20.55
CA SER A 381 -5.56 9.04 21.17
C SER A 381 -5.86 10.23 20.27
N GLY A 382 -7.08 10.74 20.33
CA GLY A 382 -7.42 12.01 19.69
C GLY A 382 -6.74 13.19 20.35
N SER A 383 -6.47 14.23 19.56
CA SER A 383 -5.97 15.51 20.03
C SER A 383 -7.12 16.39 20.54
N ALA A 384 -6.85 17.66 20.81
CA ALA A 384 -7.90 18.57 21.29
C ALA A 384 -8.92 18.88 20.17
N TYR A 385 -8.50 18.71 18.91
CA TYR A 385 -9.22 19.17 17.74
C TYR A 385 -9.54 18.05 16.73
N ASP A 386 -8.82 16.92 16.81
CA ASP A 386 -8.92 15.85 15.83
C ASP A 386 -8.93 14.46 16.44
N ARG A 387 -9.41 13.53 15.62
CA ARG A 387 -9.27 12.11 15.89
C ARG A 387 -7.81 11.68 15.87
N GLY A 388 -7.49 10.66 16.65
CA GLY A 388 -6.21 9.96 16.54
C GLY A 388 -6.13 9.21 15.20
N CYS A 389 -4.99 8.60 14.94
CA CYS A 389 -4.76 7.66 13.86
C CYS A 389 -5.09 6.22 14.28
N GLY A 390 -5.51 5.43 13.30
CA GLY A 390 -5.90 4.04 13.44
C GLY A 390 -4.73 3.06 13.48
N ALA A 391 -5.05 1.79 13.23
CA ALA A 391 -4.10 0.70 13.26
C ALA A 391 -4.23 -0.19 12.02
N VAL A 392 -3.08 -0.52 11.42
CA VAL A 392 -2.94 -1.44 10.30
C VAL A 392 -2.20 -2.69 10.77
N ARG A 393 -2.77 -3.88 10.51
CA ARG A 393 -2.08 -5.16 10.62
C ARG A 393 -2.21 -5.91 9.30
N LEU A 394 -1.09 -6.08 8.60
CA LEU A 394 -0.97 -6.92 7.41
C LEU A 394 -0.21 -8.19 7.78
N ASN A 395 -0.82 -9.36 7.56
CA ASN A 395 -0.18 -10.65 7.72
C ASN A 395 -0.19 -11.39 6.38
N VAL A 396 0.93 -11.32 5.66
CA VAL A 396 1.11 -11.84 4.30
C VAL A 396 1.97 -13.11 4.39
N GLY A 397 1.49 -14.25 3.89
CA GLY A 397 2.23 -15.50 3.94
C GLY A 397 3.37 -15.59 2.91
N GLY A 398 3.24 -14.85 1.81
CA GLY A 398 4.24 -14.67 0.76
C GLY A 398 4.93 -13.31 0.80
N THR A 399 5.42 -12.86 -0.36
CA THR A 399 6.10 -11.57 -0.51
C THR A 399 5.08 -10.42 -0.47
N LEU A 400 5.38 -9.36 0.27
CA LEU A 400 4.71 -8.07 0.15
C LEU A 400 5.56 -7.16 -0.75
N ARG A 401 5.06 -6.87 -1.95
CA ARG A 401 5.61 -5.81 -2.80
C ARG A 401 4.91 -4.50 -2.49
N HIS A 402 5.63 -3.53 -1.96
CA HIS A 402 5.11 -2.23 -1.55
C HIS A 402 5.79 -1.09 -2.32
N ASP A 403 5.09 -0.53 -3.30
CA ASP A 403 5.49 0.65 -4.07
C ASP A 403 4.58 1.87 -3.81
N GLY A 404 3.46 1.69 -3.11
CA GLY A 404 2.52 2.77 -2.76
C GLY A 404 2.81 3.45 -1.43
N VAL A 405 1.74 3.88 -0.74
CA VAL A 405 1.83 4.63 0.52
C VAL A 405 1.02 3.97 1.64
N ILE A 406 1.62 3.77 2.81
CA ILE A 406 0.93 3.40 4.06
C ILE A 406 1.07 4.55 5.05
N MET A 407 -0.05 5.21 5.38
CA MET A 407 -0.08 6.38 6.27
C MET A 407 -0.86 6.11 7.56
N ALA A 408 -0.17 6.27 8.68
CA ALA A 408 -0.74 6.38 10.01
C ALA A 408 -0.27 7.68 10.70
N ASP A 409 -0.03 8.73 9.92
CA ASP A 409 0.50 10.01 10.41
C ASP A 409 -0.56 10.83 11.16
N GLY A 410 -0.21 11.33 12.34
CA GLY A 410 -1.00 12.34 13.03
C GLY A 410 -1.24 13.55 12.13
N LEU A 411 -2.47 14.04 12.12
CA LEU A 411 -2.80 15.30 11.44
C LEU A 411 -2.78 16.46 12.40
N GLY A 412 -2.59 17.65 11.86
CA GLY A 412 -2.82 18.86 12.61
C GLY A 412 -4.21 19.41 12.30
N GLY A 413 -5.00 19.67 13.34
CA GLY A 413 -6.16 20.58 13.41
C GLY A 413 -7.39 20.21 12.58
N SER A 414 -8.56 20.70 13.05
CA SER A 414 -9.85 20.41 12.43
C SER A 414 -9.87 20.80 10.95
N GLY A 415 -10.25 19.87 10.09
CA GLY A 415 -10.34 20.10 8.64
C GLY A 415 -9.00 20.07 7.89
N GLY A 416 -7.93 19.54 8.50
CA GLY A 416 -6.62 19.38 7.85
C GLY A 416 -5.72 20.62 7.94
N ASN A 417 -6.11 21.63 8.72
CA ASN A 417 -5.32 22.83 8.96
C ASN A 417 -4.38 22.65 10.15
N ILE A 418 -3.12 22.98 9.98
CA ILE A 418 -2.11 22.86 11.04
C ILE A 418 -2.50 23.72 12.26
N PRO A 419 -2.59 23.15 13.48
CA PRO A 419 -3.14 23.82 14.64
C PRO A 419 -2.05 24.59 15.37
N ASN A 420 -2.45 25.60 16.14
CA ASN A 420 -1.54 26.28 17.06
C ASN A 420 -1.04 25.32 18.15
N TYR A 421 -1.93 24.47 18.67
CA TYR A 421 -1.65 23.60 19.81
C TYR A 421 -2.20 22.18 19.59
N TYR A 422 -1.63 21.19 20.29
CA TYR A 422 -2.17 19.83 20.38
C TYR A 422 -2.40 19.17 19.02
N SER A 423 -1.33 18.96 18.26
CA SER A 423 -1.42 18.19 17.01
C SER A 423 -1.70 16.70 17.29
N GLY A 424 -2.16 15.99 16.25
CA GLY A 424 -2.48 14.58 16.31
C GLY A 424 -1.25 13.68 16.49
N THR A 425 -1.53 12.44 16.91
CA THR A 425 -0.54 11.40 17.17
C THR A 425 -0.43 10.42 16.01
N GLY A 426 0.75 9.84 15.83
CA GLY A 426 0.94 8.73 14.89
C GLY A 426 0.26 7.45 15.38
N GLY A 427 -0.24 6.64 14.45
CA GLY A 427 -0.97 5.38 14.71
C GLY A 427 -0.06 4.15 14.79
N SER A 428 -0.62 2.98 14.49
CA SER A 428 0.10 1.70 14.49
C SER A 428 0.16 1.10 13.10
N VAL A 429 1.33 0.62 12.68
CA VAL A 429 1.51 -0.20 11.47
C VAL A 429 2.27 -1.47 11.85
N TRP A 430 1.68 -2.63 11.59
CA TRP A 430 2.30 -3.93 11.81
C TRP A 430 2.22 -4.77 10.55
N ILE A 431 3.37 -5.09 9.99
CA ILE A 431 3.51 -5.89 8.77
C ILE A 431 4.30 -7.16 9.10
N THR A 432 3.72 -8.31 8.80
CA THR A 432 4.40 -9.60 8.76
C THR A 432 4.32 -10.14 7.34
N ALA A 433 5.45 -10.48 6.73
CA ALA A 433 5.55 -11.01 5.36
C ALA A 433 6.64 -12.08 5.24
N ALA A 434 6.66 -12.89 4.18
CA ALA A 434 7.82 -13.74 3.88
C ALA A 434 9.06 -12.88 3.56
N ASP A 435 8.88 -11.91 2.66
CA ASP A 435 9.82 -10.87 2.30
C ASP A 435 9.07 -9.55 2.10
N LEU A 436 9.76 -8.42 2.25
CA LEU A 436 9.25 -7.07 1.96
C LEU A 436 10.14 -6.47 0.87
N VAL A 437 9.52 -6.09 -0.26
CA VAL A 437 10.24 -5.54 -1.41
C VAL A 437 9.59 -4.26 -1.93
N GLY A 438 10.34 -3.43 -2.66
CA GLY A 438 9.81 -2.22 -3.32
C GLY A 438 10.31 -0.91 -2.71
N GLY A 439 9.73 0.21 -3.18
CA GLY A 439 10.18 1.57 -2.86
C GLY A 439 9.17 2.46 -2.13
N GLY A 440 7.99 1.93 -1.79
CA GLY A 440 6.89 2.69 -1.20
C GLY A 440 7.18 3.21 0.22
N SER A 441 6.39 4.16 0.71
CA SER A 441 6.59 4.76 2.04
C SER A 441 5.69 4.15 3.10
N ILE A 442 6.20 4.04 4.33
CA ILE A 442 5.47 3.59 5.53
C ILE A 442 5.68 4.61 6.65
N THR A 443 4.63 5.31 7.06
CA THR A 443 4.74 6.44 7.98
C THR A 443 3.76 6.39 9.15
N ALA A 444 4.25 6.77 10.32
CA ALA A 444 3.48 6.94 11.56
C ALA A 444 4.03 8.13 12.37
N ASN A 445 4.29 9.24 11.70
CA ASN A 445 4.77 10.47 12.31
C ASN A 445 3.68 11.14 13.16
N ALA A 446 4.08 12.05 14.04
CA ALA A 446 3.13 12.94 14.69
C ALA A 446 2.74 14.12 13.78
N GLY A 447 1.64 14.79 14.11
CA GLY A 447 1.19 15.97 13.39
C GLY A 447 2.08 17.19 13.60
N ASN A 448 2.21 18.01 12.57
CA ASN A 448 2.85 19.32 12.67
C ASN A 448 1.99 20.33 13.44
N TYR A 449 2.61 21.42 13.89
CA TYR A 449 1.97 22.44 14.73
C TYR A 449 2.55 23.85 14.43
N LEU A 450 1.90 24.90 14.91
CA LEU A 450 2.33 26.30 14.71
C LEU A 450 2.91 26.96 15.98
N VAL A 451 2.48 26.58 17.18
CA VAL A 451 2.92 27.23 18.43
C VAL A 451 3.54 26.25 19.42
N ASN A 452 2.78 25.31 19.98
CA ASN A 452 3.32 24.37 20.97
C ASN A 452 2.53 23.05 21.05
N TYR A 453 2.97 22.13 21.91
CA TYR A 453 2.28 20.88 22.25
C TYR A 453 2.00 19.96 21.04
N PRO A 454 2.99 19.63 20.19
CA PRO A 454 2.83 18.55 19.22
C PRO A 454 2.53 17.21 19.90
N GLY A 455 1.66 16.42 19.28
CA GLY A 455 1.47 15.01 19.64
C GLY A 455 2.74 14.18 19.41
N GLY A 456 2.80 12.99 20.00
CA GLY A 456 3.88 12.03 19.79
C GLY A 456 3.68 11.14 18.55
N ALA A 457 4.78 10.60 18.01
CA ALA A 457 4.70 9.70 16.85
C ALA A 457 4.14 8.31 17.23
N GLY A 458 3.95 7.45 16.24
CA GLY A 458 3.32 6.14 16.35
C GLY A 458 4.30 4.96 16.44
N ARG A 459 3.79 3.75 16.18
CA ARG A 459 4.56 2.50 16.24
C ARG A 459 4.54 1.82 14.87
N ILE A 460 5.71 1.40 14.37
CA ILE A 460 5.85 0.60 13.16
C ILE A 460 6.59 -0.69 13.53
N ALA A 461 6.08 -1.84 13.09
CA ALA A 461 6.73 -3.14 13.22
C ALA A 461 6.75 -3.86 11.87
N LEU A 462 7.95 -4.23 11.41
CA LEU A 462 8.18 -4.96 10.17
C LEU A 462 8.84 -6.30 10.51
N VAL A 463 8.22 -7.40 10.09
CA VAL A 463 8.62 -8.75 10.45
C VAL A 463 8.71 -9.61 9.20
N LEU A 464 9.91 -10.10 8.89
CA LEU A 464 10.14 -11.07 7.82
C LEU A 464 10.10 -12.48 8.41
N THR A 465 9.44 -13.39 7.70
CA THR A 465 9.26 -14.79 8.12
C THR A 465 10.11 -15.76 7.32
N LYS A 466 10.63 -15.35 6.15
CA LYS A 466 11.55 -16.15 5.32
C LYS A 466 12.82 -15.40 4.91
N ALA A 467 12.75 -14.10 4.63
CA ALA A 467 13.91 -13.31 4.26
C ALA A 467 14.80 -12.94 5.45
N ASP A 468 16.11 -12.95 5.23
CA ASP A 468 17.13 -12.69 6.25
C ASP A 468 17.68 -11.26 6.23
N SER A 469 17.19 -10.40 5.33
CA SER A 469 17.54 -8.98 5.25
C SER A 469 16.38 -8.14 4.71
N PHE A 470 16.39 -6.84 5.01
CA PHE A 470 15.46 -5.84 4.46
C PHE A 470 16.01 -5.14 3.20
N ASP A 471 17.15 -5.58 2.64
CA ASP A 471 17.82 -4.91 1.51
C ASP A 471 16.99 -4.82 0.22
N ASN A 472 15.99 -5.70 0.08
CA ASN A 472 15.06 -5.68 -1.06
C ASN A 472 14.00 -4.57 -0.94
N PHE A 473 13.91 -3.89 0.20
CA PHE A 473 13.02 -2.76 0.44
C PHE A 473 13.83 -1.48 0.67
N SER A 474 13.74 -0.56 -0.30
CA SER A 474 14.44 0.74 -0.26
C SER A 474 13.54 1.89 0.15
N GLY A 475 12.28 1.61 0.48
CA GLY A 475 11.28 2.61 0.83
C GLY A 475 11.53 3.31 2.17
N MET A 476 10.97 4.52 2.30
CA MET A 476 11.07 5.30 3.54
C MET A 476 10.20 4.70 4.65
N VAL A 477 10.78 4.48 5.83
CA VAL A 477 10.05 4.12 7.06
C VAL A 477 10.30 5.18 8.12
N ALA A 478 9.25 5.84 8.61
CA ALA A 478 9.39 6.95 9.55
C ALA A 478 8.29 7.02 10.61
N ALA A 479 8.70 7.22 11.87
CA ALA A 479 7.82 7.49 13.00
C ALA A 479 8.42 8.65 13.82
N ARG A 480 8.42 9.85 13.24
CA ARG A 480 9.10 11.05 13.79
C ARG A 480 8.11 11.93 14.56
N GLY A 481 8.63 12.68 15.53
CA GLY A 481 7.86 13.68 16.26
C GLY A 481 7.36 14.83 15.36
N GLY A 482 6.42 15.60 15.89
CA GLY A 482 5.78 16.72 15.20
C GLY A 482 6.71 17.92 15.10
N LYS A 483 6.66 18.63 13.97
CA LYS A 483 7.49 19.80 13.69
C LYS A 483 6.68 21.08 13.79
N ASP A 484 7.36 22.13 14.22
CA ASP A 484 6.83 23.49 14.13
C ASP A 484 7.01 23.99 12.70
N VAL A 485 5.93 24.43 12.07
CA VAL A 485 5.96 24.93 10.67
C VAL A 485 5.53 26.40 10.56
N SER A 486 5.58 27.15 11.66
CA SER A 486 5.31 28.60 11.68
C SER A 486 6.39 29.45 11.01
N SER A 487 7.55 28.87 10.66
CA SER A 487 8.66 29.53 9.97
C SER A 487 9.27 28.59 8.94
N LEU A 488 9.73 29.13 7.81
CA LEU A 488 10.40 28.40 6.71
C LEU A 488 11.81 27.90 7.06
N THR A 489 12.37 28.28 8.21
CA THR A 489 13.64 27.73 8.72
C THR A 489 13.39 26.32 9.26
N ASP A 490 14.11 25.31 8.77
CA ASP A 490 13.95 23.89 9.15
C ASP A 490 13.90 23.69 10.68
N LYS A 491 12.67 23.64 11.24
CA LYS A 491 12.49 23.29 12.64
C LYS A 491 12.44 21.77 12.76
N VAL A 492 13.35 21.25 13.56
CA VAL A 492 13.43 19.83 13.92
C VAL A 492 12.22 19.40 14.76
N PRO A 493 11.91 18.09 14.84
CA PRO A 493 10.84 17.60 15.70
C PRO A 493 10.95 18.06 17.16
N ALA A 494 9.82 18.44 17.74
CA ALA A 494 9.70 18.93 19.12
C ALA A 494 8.81 18.04 20.00
N SER A 495 8.49 16.84 19.53
CA SER A 495 7.96 15.73 20.34
C SER A 495 8.79 14.47 20.11
N GLY A 496 8.52 13.43 20.89
CA GLY A 496 9.21 12.16 20.83
C GLY A 496 8.95 11.40 19.55
N ALA A 497 10.01 10.78 19.04
CA ALA A 497 9.91 9.76 18.00
C ALA A 497 9.15 8.53 18.52
N GLY A 498 8.55 7.85 17.58
CA GLY A 498 7.99 6.53 17.73
C GLY A 498 9.04 5.45 17.70
N THR A 499 8.61 4.22 17.45
CA THR A 499 9.53 3.09 17.25
C THR A 499 9.31 2.45 15.90
N ILE A 500 10.42 2.05 15.27
CA ILE A 500 10.42 1.19 14.08
C ILE A 500 11.12 -0.11 14.47
N TYR A 501 10.34 -1.15 14.74
CA TYR A 501 10.84 -2.49 15.02
C TYR A 501 11.04 -3.26 13.72
N ARG A 502 12.18 -3.93 13.60
CA ARG A 502 12.55 -4.78 12.47
C ARG A 502 13.04 -6.12 12.99
N ARG A 503 12.47 -7.20 12.44
CA ARG A 503 12.93 -8.57 12.71
C ARG A 503 12.97 -9.36 11.40
N THR A 504 14.07 -10.06 11.18
CA THR A 504 14.29 -10.96 10.04
C THR A 504 13.93 -12.41 10.40
N ALA A 505 13.95 -13.31 9.41
CA ALA A 505 13.67 -14.73 9.62
C ALA A 505 14.74 -15.43 10.49
N SER A 506 16.02 -15.10 10.29
CA SER A 506 17.15 -15.60 11.10
C SER A 506 17.06 -15.24 12.59
N GLU A 507 16.36 -14.17 12.94
CA GLU A 507 16.22 -13.70 14.31
C GLU A 507 15.08 -14.42 15.03
N ARG A 508 15.42 -15.07 16.16
CA ARG A 508 14.44 -15.76 17.03
C ARG A 508 13.29 -14.83 17.46
N PHE A 509 12.14 -15.44 17.73
CA PHE A 509 11.01 -14.79 18.40
C PHE A 509 11.51 -14.02 19.64
N ASN A 510 11.20 -12.72 19.71
CA ASN A 510 11.63 -11.73 20.72
C ASN A 510 13.02 -11.10 20.52
N ARG A 511 13.68 -11.28 19.38
CA ARG A 511 14.84 -10.47 18.94
C ARG A 511 14.44 -9.48 17.87
N GLY A 512 15.32 -8.56 17.55
CA GLY A 512 15.14 -7.58 16.49
C GLY A 512 15.79 -6.26 16.86
N THR A 513 15.79 -5.33 15.91
CA THR A 513 16.27 -3.97 16.14
C THR A 513 15.09 -3.01 16.21
N VAL A 514 15.10 -2.13 17.22
CA VAL A 514 14.18 -1.01 17.35
C VAL A 514 14.94 0.26 17.01
N LEU A 515 14.59 0.91 15.91
CA LEU A 515 15.11 2.22 15.56
C LEU A 515 14.24 3.32 16.20
N ILE A 516 14.90 4.25 16.89
CA ILE A 516 14.34 5.51 17.38
C ILE A 516 15.09 6.63 16.68
N ASP A 517 14.46 7.21 15.65
CA ASP A 517 15.00 8.30 14.83
C ASP A 517 14.03 9.49 14.88
N ASN A 518 14.52 10.63 15.36
CA ASN A 518 13.71 11.84 15.48
C ASN A 518 14.15 12.97 14.55
N ALA A 519 14.84 12.66 13.45
CA ALA A 519 15.25 13.61 12.40
C ALA A 519 15.80 14.95 12.93
N GLY A 520 16.69 14.87 13.91
CA GLY A 520 17.37 16.01 14.52
C GLY A 520 16.63 16.64 15.71
N GLY A 521 15.56 16.05 16.25
CA GLY A 521 14.84 16.62 17.39
C GLY A 521 15.64 16.63 18.70
N LEU A 522 16.24 17.77 19.08
CA LEU A 522 17.30 17.81 20.11
C LEU A 522 16.85 17.89 21.59
N ASN A 523 15.58 18.12 21.91
CA ASN A 523 15.17 18.30 23.31
C ASN A 523 14.98 16.96 24.02
N ALA A 524 16.05 16.43 24.61
CA ALA A 524 16.06 15.11 25.25
C ALA A 524 15.20 14.96 26.53
N THR A 525 14.71 16.07 27.08
CA THR A 525 13.82 16.05 28.25
C THR A 525 12.35 15.91 27.85
N ILE A 526 12.02 16.28 26.60
CA ILE A 526 10.64 16.34 26.08
C ILE A 526 10.42 15.35 24.93
N ASN A 527 11.42 15.17 24.07
CA ASN A 527 11.35 14.38 22.85
C ASN A 527 11.72 12.91 23.09
N CYS A 528 11.05 12.25 24.04
CA CYS A 528 11.41 10.89 24.42
C CYS A 528 10.48 9.80 23.88
N THR A 529 11.03 8.60 23.78
CA THR A 529 10.34 7.33 23.58
C THR A 529 10.46 6.54 24.87
N ASP A 530 9.35 6.20 25.52
CA ASP A 530 9.35 5.54 26.83
C ASP A 530 9.50 4.01 26.71
N ILE A 531 10.35 3.43 27.57
CA ILE A 531 10.40 1.98 27.83
C ILE A 531 10.41 1.65 29.35
N PRO A 532 9.69 0.59 29.79
CA PRO A 532 8.59 -0.04 29.07
C PRO A 532 7.49 0.95 28.69
N PRO A 533 6.73 0.70 27.60
CA PRO A 533 5.47 1.39 27.37
C PRO A 533 4.56 1.26 28.60
N ALA A 534 3.69 2.25 28.82
CA ALA A 534 2.89 2.37 30.03
C ALA A 534 1.87 1.24 30.22
N THR A 535 1.34 0.73 29.11
CA THR A 535 0.26 -0.25 29.05
C THR A 535 0.21 -0.88 27.66
N PHE A 536 -0.62 -1.92 27.51
CA PHE A 536 -0.88 -2.62 26.25
C PHE A 536 0.36 -3.24 25.58
N CYS A 537 1.38 -3.54 26.38
CA CYS A 537 2.55 -4.30 25.99
C CYS A 537 2.86 -5.37 27.04
N ASP A 538 3.50 -6.45 26.63
CA ASP A 538 4.24 -7.28 27.59
C ASP A 538 5.47 -6.47 28.03
N PRO A 539 5.63 -6.15 29.33
CA PRO A 539 6.78 -5.37 29.82
C PRO A 539 8.13 -6.06 29.58
N ASN A 540 8.13 -7.35 29.21
CA ASN A 540 9.32 -8.13 28.89
C ASN A 540 9.55 -8.33 27.39
N GLU A 541 8.70 -7.79 26.51
CA GLU A 541 8.80 -8.03 25.06
C GLU A 541 10.17 -7.63 24.49
N PHE A 542 10.80 -6.61 25.08
CA PHE A 542 12.03 -6.01 24.60
C PHE A 542 13.31 -6.50 25.30
N GLN A 543 13.23 -7.53 26.17
CA GLN A 543 14.38 -8.10 26.88
C GLN A 543 15.53 -8.58 25.99
N ARG A 544 15.30 -8.74 24.69
CA ARG A 544 16.31 -9.16 23.71
C ARG A 544 16.31 -8.28 22.45
N PHE A 545 15.70 -7.09 22.51
CA PHE A 545 15.79 -6.11 21.42
C PHE A 545 17.10 -5.33 21.50
N THR A 546 17.63 -4.98 20.35
CA THR A 546 18.66 -3.94 20.22
C THR A 546 17.97 -2.62 19.93
N PHE A 547 18.12 -1.62 20.81
CA PHE A 547 17.63 -0.28 20.54
C PHE A 547 18.71 0.54 19.84
N ALA A 548 18.51 0.87 18.56
CA ALA A 548 19.34 1.82 17.84
C ALA A 548 18.72 3.22 17.96
N VAL A 549 19.38 4.12 18.69
CA VAL A 549 18.92 5.49 18.92
C VAL A 549 19.75 6.44 18.08
N ALA A 550 19.11 7.13 17.14
CA ALA A 550 19.78 7.94 16.12
C ALA A 550 19.05 9.27 15.86
N ASN A 551 19.74 10.20 15.20
CA ASN A 551 19.26 11.46 14.67
C ASN A 551 18.38 12.23 15.67
N GLY A 552 18.88 12.46 16.88
CA GLY A 552 18.14 13.20 17.93
C GLY A 552 17.06 12.36 18.64
N GLY A 553 16.98 11.07 18.40
CA GLY A 553 16.16 10.15 19.19
C GLY A 553 16.57 10.15 20.66
N THR A 554 15.60 10.01 21.57
CA THR A 554 15.86 9.81 23.00
C THR A 554 15.08 8.61 23.53
N LEU A 555 15.81 7.61 24.02
CA LEU A 555 15.23 6.47 24.74
C LEU A 555 15.15 6.82 26.23
N ARG A 556 13.95 6.79 26.83
CA ARG A 556 13.74 7.14 28.24
C ARG A 556 13.21 5.95 29.02
N LEU A 557 13.77 5.73 30.21
CA LEU A 557 13.27 4.71 31.13
C LEU A 557 12.09 5.23 31.95
N ARG A 558 11.11 4.34 32.15
CA ARG A 558 9.94 4.55 33.00
C ARG A 558 9.87 3.65 34.21
N GLY A 559 10.76 2.68 34.27
CA GLY A 559 10.89 1.68 35.30
C GLY A 559 12.18 0.92 35.05
N ASP A 560 12.62 0.17 36.07
CA ASP A 560 13.72 -0.77 35.88
C ASP A 560 13.36 -1.76 34.78
N CYS A 561 14.27 -1.96 33.83
CA CYS A 561 14.00 -2.79 32.68
C CYS A 561 15.25 -3.48 32.15
N THR A 562 15.02 -4.52 31.35
CA THR A 562 16.08 -5.29 30.69
C THR A 562 15.89 -5.20 29.18
N VAL A 563 16.99 -5.01 28.45
CA VAL A 563 17.03 -4.96 26.99
C VAL A 563 18.11 -5.89 26.45
N GLY A 564 18.03 -6.26 25.18
CA GLY A 564 19.08 -7.03 24.52
C GLY A 564 20.35 -6.23 24.38
N ASP A 565 20.24 -5.04 23.79
CA ASP A 565 21.33 -4.11 23.59
C ASP A 565 20.80 -2.66 23.44
N VAL A 566 21.67 -1.66 23.62
CA VAL A 566 21.37 -0.26 23.28
C VAL A 566 22.55 0.31 22.52
N GLN A 567 22.30 0.93 21.37
CA GLN A 567 23.31 1.58 20.54
C GLN A 567 22.91 3.05 20.34
N ILE A 568 23.78 3.96 20.77
CA ILE A 568 23.62 5.39 20.52
C ILE A 568 24.47 5.74 19.31
N MET A 569 23.81 6.05 18.20
CA MET A 569 24.42 6.10 16.86
C MET A 569 25.11 7.43 16.56
N ASP A 570 24.83 8.48 17.33
CA ASP A 570 25.40 9.81 17.14
C ASP A 570 25.43 10.64 18.44
N SER A 571 26.06 11.81 18.38
CA SER A 571 26.23 12.72 19.52
C SER A 571 24.97 13.52 19.87
N ASN A 572 23.90 13.43 19.10
CA ASN A 572 22.64 14.16 19.30
C ASN A 572 21.55 13.28 19.90
N SER A 573 21.70 11.96 19.84
CA SER A 573 20.84 10.99 20.49
C SER A 573 21.15 10.79 21.97
N ARG A 574 20.13 10.35 22.74
CA ARG A 574 20.25 10.22 24.20
C ARG A 574 19.67 8.93 24.75
N LEU A 575 20.32 8.42 25.79
CA LEU A 575 19.76 7.45 26.73
C LEU A 575 19.45 8.18 28.03
N ASN A 576 18.18 8.31 28.36
CA ASN A 576 17.69 8.95 29.58
C ASN A 576 17.31 7.89 30.61
N LEU A 577 18.17 7.71 31.63
CA LEU A 577 17.97 6.69 32.67
C LEU A 577 16.85 7.03 33.65
N ASN A 578 16.51 8.32 33.80
CA ASN A 578 15.36 8.80 34.56
C ASN A 578 15.23 8.18 35.98
N SER A 579 16.36 8.01 36.66
CA SER A 579 16.52 7.42 38.00
C SER A 579 16.26 5.91 38.11
N TYR A 580 16.21 5.20 36.97
CA TYR A 580 16.01 3.75 36.92
C TYR A 580 17.28 2.97 36.56
N THR A 581 17.19 1.65 36.72
CA THR A 581 18.22 0.69 36.35
C THR A 581 17.92 0.07 34.99
N LEU A 582 18.87 0.19 34.07
CA LEU A 582 18.87 -0.51 32.79
C LEU A 582 19.80 -1.71 32.85
N THR A 583 19.27 -2.91 32.61
CA THR A 583 20.09 -4.11 32.39
C THR A 583 20.23 -4.38 30.89
N ILE A 584 21.46 -4.46 30.39
CA ILE A 584 21.77 -4.68 28.98
C ILE A 584 22.40 -6.06 28.83
N ARG A 585 21.81 -6.93 28.01
CA ARG A 585 22.22 -8.34 27.84
C ARG A 585 23.31 -8.56 26.77
N SER A 586 24.05 -7.51 26.46
CA SER A 586 25.20 -7.52 25.57
C SER A 586 26.48 -7.28 26.37
N ARG A 587 27.63 -7.55 25.74
CA ARG A 587 28.91 -7.15 26.34
C ARG A 587 29.01 -5.63 26.35
N GLU A 588 29.59 -5.10 27.42
CA GLU A 588 29.85 -3.66 27.54
C GLU A 588 30.57 -3.11 26.31
N HIS A 589 30.03 -1.99 25.81
CA HIS A 589 30.61 -1.18 24.76
C HIS A 589 30.40 0.31 25.09
N PRO A 590 31.23 1.22 24.56
CA PRO A 590 31.14 2.62 24.90
C PRO A 590 29.88 3.28 24.31
N PHE A 591 29.38 4.29 25.01
CA PHE A 591 28.46 5.29 24.47
C PHE A 591 29.21 6.58 24.13
N PRO A 592 28.78 7.37 23.14
CA PRO A 592 29.37 8.66 22.87
C PRO A 592 29.28 9.57 24.10
N THR A 593 30.32 10.38 24.35
CA THR A 593 30.40 11.23 25.54
C THR A 593 29.19 12.16 25.66
N GLY A 594 28.59 12.22 26.85
CA GLY A 594 27.46 13.12 27.15
C GLY A 594 26.09 12.65 26.63
N THR A 595 25.99 11.41 26.12
CA THR A 595 24.73 10.88 25.58
C THR A 595 23.86 10.14 26.59
N VAL A 596 24.44 9.61 27.67
CA VAL A 596 23.69 9.06 28.82
C VAL A 596 23.40 10.21 29.78
N ILE A 597 22.11 10.43 30.08
CA ILE A 597 21.64 11.58 30.87
C ILE A 597 20.73 11.15 32.02
N ASN A 598 20.63 12.05 33.01
CA ASN A 598 19.93 11.89 34.29
C ASN A 598 20.51 10.78 35.17
N TYR A 599 20.12 10.80 36.45
CA TYR A 599 20.54 9.77 37.41
C TYR A 599 20.01 8.39 36.99
N GLY A 600 20.68 7.33 37.45
CA GLY A 600 20.29 5.95 37.18
C GLY A 600 21.50 5.02 37.17
N LYS A 601 21.28 3.76 36.81
CA LYS A 601 22.32 2.73 36.78
C LYS A 601 22.24 1.91 35.50
N ILE A 602 23.39 1.57 34.93
CA ILE A 602 23.50 0.58 33.85
C ILE A 602 24.17 -0.66 34.41
N ILE A 603 23.61 -1.83 34.12
CA ILE A 603 24.16 -3.15 34.43
C ILE A 603 24.37 -3.89 33.12
N TRP A 604 25.59 -4.35 32.85
CA TRP A 604 25.89 -5.19 31.68
C TRP A 604 25.87 -6.67 32.06
N ASP A 605 25.25 -7.50 31.21
CA ASP A 605 25.14 -8.96 31.33
C ASP A 605 25.57 -9.63 30.01
N PRO A 606 26.74 -10.28 29.93
CA PRO A 606 27.62 -10.62 31.04
C PRO A 606 28.36 -9.41 31.59
N LEU A 607 28.70 -9.47 32.88
CA LEU A 607 29.47 -8.43 33.54
C LEU A 607 30.79 -8.17 32.80
N PRO A 608 31.27 -6.91 32.80
CA PRO A 608 32.56 -6.57 32.21
C PRO A 608 33.67 -7.48 32.77
N SER A 609 34.62 -7.88 31.93
CA SER A 609 35.71 -8.80 32.32
C SER A 609 36.58 -8.29 33.47
N THR A 610 36.52 -6.98 33.76
CA THR A 610 37.20 -6.28 34.85
C THR A 610 36.40 -6.22 36.16
N THR A 611 35.16 -6.73 36.18
CA THR A 611 34.27 -6.67 37.34
C THR A 611 34.70 -7.66 38.41
N VAL A 612 35.03 -7.16 39.60
CA VAL A 612 35.29 -8.00 40.79
C VAL A 612 34.00 -8.18 41.58
N LEU A 613 33.46 -9.40 41.60
CA LEU A 613 32.31 -9.76 42.43
C LEU A 613 32.80 -10.05 43.87
N ILE A 614 32.40 -9.20 44.81
CA ILE A 614 32.60 -9.47 46.25
C ILE A 614 31.27 -10.01 46.79
N LEU A 615 31.18 -11.33 46.95
CA LEU A 615 30.08 -11.97 47.66
C LEU A 615 30.29 -11.76 49.17
N LYS A 616 29.28 -11.25 49.86
CA LYS A 616 29.28 -11.14 51.33
C LYS A 616 28.37 -12.19 51.93
#